data_AF-A0A922VBF7-F1
#
_entry.id   AF-A0A922VBF7-F1
#
_cell.length_a   1.000
_cell.length_b   1.000
_cell.length_c   1.000
_cell.angle_alpha   90.00
_cell.angle_beta   90.00
_cell.angle_gamma   90.00
#
_symmetry.space_group_name_H-M   'P 1'
#
loop_
_entity.id
_entity.type
_entity.pdbx_description
1 polymer ?
#
loop_
_entity_poly.entity_id
_entity_poly.type
_entity_poly.pdbx_seq_one_letter_code
_entity_poly.pdbx_strand_id
1 'polypeptide(L)'
;MPNRYVSDPLDDLLQRSALSADKIDLELEQLAKAWQPTVLKPGHAILHQIRLQTGIDVVAIARQYRRLLVEIEQRKGRQLIWRYHELSRNRCEFVCPDIGIPHARGDALPGRPLRTLVEPTVALGAMTIDEQSRERDGWFDLRVTPTWREF
;
A
#
# COMPACT_ATOMS: atom_id res chain seq x y z
N MET A 1 17.10 4.06 19.94
CA MET A 1 16.66 3.01 19.00
C MET A 1 16.92 3.51 17.57
N PRO A 2 17.30 2.68 16.61
CA PRO A 2 17.43 3.14 15.23
C PRO A 2 16.06 3.59 14.71
N ASN A 3 15.98 4.80 14.14
CA ASN A 3 14.73 5.37 13.62
C ASN A 3 14.04 4.38 12.66
N ARG A 4 12.79 4.02 12.98
CA ARG A 4 11.92 3.17 12.15
C ARG A 4 10.94 4.04 11.40
N TYR A 5 10.46 3.55 10.27
CA TYR A 5 9.67 4.33 9.34
C TYR A 5 8.42 3.59 8.89
N VAL A 6 7.31 4.30 8.84
CA VAL A 6 6.03 3.86 8.29
C VAL A 6 5.62 4.84 7.18
N SER A 7 4.95 4.34 6.15
CA SER A 7 4.43 5.19 5.08
C SER A 7 3.11 5.84 5.51
N ASP A 8 2.80 7.02 4.99
CA ASP A 8 1.52 7.69 5.25
C ASP A 8 0.29 6.81 4.92
N PRO A 9 0.26 6.03 3.81
CA PRO A 9 -0.83 5.10 3.54
C PRO A 9 -0.99 4.01 4.60
N LEU A 10 0.10 3.41 5.07
CA LEU A 10 0.04 2.38 6.12
C LEU A 10 -0.35 2.99 7.46
N ASP A 11 0.22 4.15 7.82
CA ASP A 11 -0.11 4.85 9.07
C ASP A 11 -1.61 5.24 9.14
N ASP A 12 -2.19 5.77 8.06
CA ASP A 12 -3.64 6.05 7.96
C ASP A 12 -4.48 4.79 8.24
N LEU A 13 -4.12 3.67 7.63
CA LEU A 13 -4.82 2.40 7.83
C LEU A 13 -4.72 1.91 9.28
N LEU A 14 -3.54 2.03 9.89
CA LEU A 14 -3.33 1.62 11.28
C LEU A 14 -4.13 2.50 12.23
N GLN A 15 -4.08 3.82 12.08
CA GLN A 15 -4.82 4.77 12.93
C GLN A 15 -6.33 4.54 12.84
N ARG A 16 -6.88 4.41 11.63
CA ARG A 16 -8.32 4.13 11.41
C ARG A 16 -8.74 2.77 11.95
N SER A 17 -7.79 1.88 12.18
CA SER A 17 -8.02 0.55 12.74
C SER A 17 -7.68 0.46 14.23
N ALA A 18 -7.37 1.57 14.90
CA ALA A 18 -6.90 1.62 16.29
C ALA A 18 -5.67 0.71 16.55
N LEU A 19 -4.73 0.71 15.60
CA LEU A 19 -3.45 0.03 15.65
C LEU A 19 -2.32 1.05 15.61
N SER A 20 -1.13 0.67 16.10
CA SER A 20 0.09 1.48 15.99
C SER A 20 1.16 0.74 15.20
N ALA A 21 2.07 1.49 14.60
CA ALA A 21 3.23 0.93 13.91
C ALA A 21 4.13 0.13 14.87
N ASP A 22 4.27 0.55 16.14
CA ASP A 22 4.96 -0.21 17.18
C ASP A 22 4.37 -1.60 17.40
N LYS A 23 3.03 -1.69 17.41
CA LYS A 23 2.35 -2.97 17.56
C LYS A 23 2.66 -3.89 16.38
N ILE A 24 2.65 -3.36 15.16
CA ILE A 24 3.02 -4.14 13.97
C ILE A 24 4.47 -4.62 14.06
N ASP A 25 5.40 -3.73 14.40
CA ASP A 25 6.82 -4.09 14.49
C ASP A 25 7.06 -5.16 15.57
N LEU A 26 6.41 -5.05 16.73
CA LEU A 26 6.49 -6.04 17.79
C LEU A 26 6.02 -7.43 17.33
N GLU A 27 4.93 -7.51 16.58
CA GLU A 27 4.44 -8.79 16.01
C GLU A 27 5.44 -9.37 15.01
N LEU A 28 6.02 -8.53 14.15
CA LEU A 28 7.06 -8.94 13.22
C LEU A 28 8.34 -9.40 13.94
N GLU A 29 8.69 -8.81 15.08
CA GLU A 29 9.78 -9.27 15.93
C GLU A 29 9.48 -10.62 16.58
N GLN A 30 8.24 -10.87 16.99
CA GLN A 30 7.83 -12.18 17.51
C GLN A 30 7.94 -13.27 16.44
N LEU A 31 7.51 -12.98 15.21
CA LEU A 31 7.68 -13.88 14.07
C LEU A 31 9.17 -14.16 13.79
N ALA A 32 10.02 -13.13 13.83
CA ALA A 32 11.47 -13.29 13.66
C ALA A 32 12.07 -14.23 14.72
N LYS A 33 11.68 -14.05 15.99
CA LYS A 33 12.13 -14.91 17.11
C LYS A 33 11.65 -16.36 16.96
N ALA A 34 10.49 -16.55 16.34
CA ALA A 34 9.95 -17.87 16.02
C ALA A 34 10.54 -18.48 14.73
N TRP A 35 11.56 -17.86 14.12
CA TRP A 35 12.16 -18.29 12.85
C TRP A 35 11.16 -18.34 11.68
N GLN A 36 10.11 -17.52 11.74
CA GLN A 36 9.11 -17.38 10.69
C GLN A 36 9.45 -16.21 9.77
N PRO A 37 8.96 -16.21 8.51
CA PRO A 37 9.04 -15.04 7.65
C PRO A 37 8.49 -13.79 8.36
N THR A 38 9.24 -12.69 8.36
CA THR A 38 8.87 -11.42 9.01
C THR A 38 7.86 -10.64 8.16
N VAL A 39 6.71 -11.26 7.95
CA VAL A 39 5.58 -10.75 7.19
C VAL A 39 4.27 -11.22 7.81
N LEU A 40 3.39 -10.28 8.10
CA LEU A 40 1.98 -10.56 8.41
C LEU A 40 1.31 -10.95 7.10
N LYS A 41 0.74 -12.16 7.04
CA LYS A 41 0.12 -12.75 5.83
C LYS A 41 -1.42 -12.73 5.92
N PRO A 42 -2.14 -12.98 4.81
CA PRO A 42 -3.60 -13.08 4.84
C PRO A 42 -4.07 -14.10 5.89
N GLY A 43 -5.10 -13.74 6.64
CA GLY A 43 -5.60 -14.53 7.77
C GLY A 43 -5.06 -14.10 9.13
N HIS A 44 -4.04 -13.23 9.20
CA HIS A 44 -3.58 -12.66 10.46
C HIS A 44 -4.64 -11.72 11.08
N ALA A 45 -4.82 -11.78 12.40
CA ALA A 45 -5.86 -11.03 13.11
C ALA A 45 -5.77 -9.50 12.88
N ILE A 46 -4.56 -8.98 12.80
CA ILE A 46 -4.30 -7.56 12.48
C ILE A 46 -4.83 -7.17 11.11
N LEU A 47 -4.55 -7.96 10.07
CA LEU A 47 -5.00 -7.63 8.71
C LEU A 47 -6.52 -7.75 8.62
N HIS A 48 -7.10 -8.72 9.32
CA HIS A 48 -8.55 -8.85 9.45
C HIS A 48 -9.18 -7.62 10.15
N GLN A 49 -8.56 -7.13 11.23
CA GLN A 49 -9.00 -5.90 11.91
C GLN A 49 -8.94 -4.69 10.97
N ILE A 50 -7.86 -4.52 10.22
CA ILE A 50 -7.73 -3.42 9.25
C ILE A 50 -8.86 -3.48 8.23
N ARG A 51 -9.10 -4.67 7.66
CA ARG A 51 -10.18 -4.89 6.70
C ARG A 51 -11.55 -4.52 7.28
N LEU A 52 -11.87 -4.99 8.48
CA LEU A 52 -13.16 -4.73 9.11
C LEU A 52 -13.41 -3.24 9.37
N GLN A 53 -12.38 -2.49 9.76
CA GLN A 53 -12.51 -1.07 10.13
C GLN A 53 -12.41 -0.12 8.95
N THR A 54 -11.64 -0.49 7.91
CA THR A 54 -11.34 0.41 6.79
C THR A 54 -11.99 0.01 5.48
N GLY A 55 -12.46 -1.24 5.37
CA GLY A 55 -12.88 -1.85 4.10
C GLY A 55 -11.71 -2.17 3.16
N ILE A 56 -10.46 -1.94 3.57
CA ILE A 56 -9.27 -2.14 2.75
C ILE A 56 -8.64 -3.51 3.02
N ASP A 57 -8.62 -4.32 1.98
CA ASP A 57 -7.92 -5.60 1.92
C ASP A 57 -6.38 -5.45 1.88
N VAL A 58 -5.75 -5.37 3.06
CA VAL A 58 -4.29 -5.50 3.21
C VAL A 58 -3.90 -6.97 3.12
N VAL A 59 -3.03 -7.32 2.17
CA VAL A 59 -2.60 -8.70 1.93
C VAL A 59 -1.28 -9.03 2.61
N ALA A 60 -0.40 -8.05 2.81
CA ALA A 60 0.83 -8.26 3.55
C ALA A 60 1.29 -6.98 4.25
N ILE A 61 1.90 -7.15 5.43
CA ILE A 61 2.75 -6.12 6.04
C ILE A 61 4.07 -6.79 6.42
N ALA A 62 5.18 -6.30 5.89
CA ALA A 62 6.50 -6.87 6.13
C ALA A 62 7.45 -5.81 6.71
N ARG A 63 8.55 -6.27 7.31
CA ARG A 63 9.66 -5.39 7.68
C ARG A 63 10.83 -5.59 6.75
N GLN A 64 11.27 -4.50 6.13
CA GLN A 64 12.52 -4.46 5.37
C GLN A 64 13.43 -3.37 5.91
N TYR A 65 14.59 -3.77 6.43
CA TYR A 65 15.49 -2.88 7.18
C TYR A 65 14.76 -2.15 8.31
N ARG A 66 14.61 -0.83 8.21
CA ARG A 66 13.95 0.03 9.20
C ARG A 66 12.55 0.47 8.78
N ARG A 67 11.95 -0.16 7.77
CA ARG A 67 10.65 0.23 7.21
C ARG A 67 9.63 -0.88 7.37
N LEU A 68 8.41 -0.50 7.74
CA LEU A 68 7.23 -1.31 7.53
C LEU A 68 6.75 -1.07 6.10
N LEU A 69 6.57 -2.14 5.35
CA LEU A 69 6.12 -2.12 3.96
C LEU A 69 4.76 -2.79 3.86
N VAL A 70 3.82 -2.17 3.15
CA VAL A 70 2.48 -2.71 2.94
C VAL A 70 2.23 -3.16 1.51
N GLU A 71 1.44 -4.23 1.38
CA GLU A 71 0.82 -4.65 0.13
C GLU A 71 -0.71 -4.69 0.31
N ILE A 72 -1.42 -4.09 -0.64
CA ILE A 72 -2.87 -3.94 -0.64
C ILE A 72 -3.42 -4.43 -1.97
N GLU A 73 -4.45 -5.27 -1.95
CA GLU A 73 -5.17 -5.70 -3.17
C GLU A 73 -6.66 -5.50 -2.98
N GLN A 74 -7.26 -4.57 -3.73
CA GLN A 74 -8.72 -4.43 -3.74
C GLN A 74 -9.35 -5.26 -4.84
N ARG A 75 -10.32 -6.09 -4.47
CA ARG A 75 -11.02 -6.99 -5.38
C ARG A 75 -12.53 -6.77 -5.31
N LYS A 76 -13.21 -6.95 -6.45
CA LYS A 76 -14.66 -7.07 -6.54
C LYS A 76 -14.99 -8.48 -7.02
N GLY A 77 -15.44 -9.34 -6.10
CA GLY A 77 -15.56 -10.76 -6.36
C GLY A 77 -14.19 -11.38 -6.66
N ARG A 78 -14.01 -11.95 -7.87
CA ARG A 78 -12.73 -12.52 -8.31
C ARG A 78 -11.85 -11.54 -9.09
N GLN A 79 -12.37 -10.35 -9.42
CA GLN A 79 -11.68 -9.37 -10.25
C GLN A 79 -10.85 -8.42 -9.38
N LEU A 80 -9.57 -8.27 -9.70
CA LEU A 80 -8.73 -7.22 -9.14
C LEU A 80 -9.21 -5.85 -9.67
N ILE A 81 -9.40 -4.88 -8.77
CA ILE A 81 -9.74 -3.50 -9.12
C ILE A 81 -8.49 -2.64 -9.08
N TRP A 82 -7.64 -2.82 -8.06
CA TRP A 82 -6.34 -2.19 -8.02
C TRP A 82 -5.43 -2.88 -6.99
N ARG A 83 -4.13 -2.66 -7.13
CA ARG A 83 -3.11 -3.12 -6.19
C ARG A 83 -2.15 -1.98 -5.88
N TYR A 84 -1.74 -1.91 -4.61
CA TYR A 84 -0.67 -1.03 -4.16
C TYR A 84 0.38 -1.86 -3.45
N HIS A 85 1.66 -1.67 -3.77
CA HIS A 85 2.75 -2.45 -3.20
C HIS A 85 3.98 -1.60 -2.94
N GLU A 86 4.39 -1.54 -1.67
CA GLU A 86 5.63 -0.90 -1.26
C GLU A 86 6.80 -1.89 -1.34
N LEU A 87 7.62 -1.79 -2.40
CA LEU A 87 8.79 -2.66 -2.57
C LEU A 87 10.03 -2.13 -1.84
N SER A 88 10.17 -0.81 -1.74
CA SER A 88 11.26 -0.14 -1.03
C SER A 88 10.90 1.32 -0.75
N ARG A 89 11.81 2.06 -0.07
CA ARG A 89 11.66 3.50 0.19
C ARG A 89 11.29 4.31 -1.06
N ASN A 90 11.91 4.01 -2.20
CA ASN A 90 11.82 4.82 -3.42
C ASN A 90 11.08 4.09 -4.56
N ARG A 91 10.50 2.93 -4.26
CA ARG A 91 9.82 2.10 -5.25
C ARG A 91 8.54 1.58 -4.63
N CYS A 92 7.45 2.26 -4.92
CA CYS A 92 6.11 1.77 -4.65
C CYS A 92 5.34 1.73 -5.97
N GLU A 93 4.61 0.65 -6.16
CA GLU A 93 3.90 0.35 -7.39
C GLU A 93 2.40 0.43 -7.13
N PHE A 94 1.68 1.06 -8.05
CA PHE A 94 0.23 1.13 -8.06
C PHE A 94 -0.27 0.63 -9.41
N VAL A 95 -1.17 -0.34 -9.39
CA VAL A 95 -1.69 -0.99 -10.59
C VAL A 95 -3.21 -0.91 -10.58
N CYS A 96 -3.81 -0.41 -11.66
CA CYS A 96 -5.26 -0.36 -11.84
C CYS A 96 -5.66 -0.50 -13.33
N PRO A 97 -6.90 -0.89 -13.66
CA PRO A 97 -7.39 -0.91 -15.02
C PRO A 97 -7.40 0.50 -15.63
N ASP A 98 -7.25 0.58 -16.95
CA ASP A 98 -7.50 1.77 -17.75
C ASP A 98 -9.01 1.98 -17.91
N ILE A 99 -9.65 2.50 -16.86
CA ILE A 99 -11.09 2.75 -16.86
C ILE A 99 -11.37 4.09 -17.56
N GLY A 100 -11.33 4.08 -18.90
CA GLY A 100 -11.99 5.06 -19.74
C GLY A 100 -11.59 6.53 -19.53
N ILE A 101 -10.39 6.79 -19.00
CA ILE A 101 -9.90 8.16 -18.77
C ILE A 101 -9.38 8.70 -20.12
N PRO A 102 -10.09 9.62 -20.79
CA PRO A 102 -9.73 10.08 -22.13
C PRO A 102 -8.34 10.76 -22.16
N HIS A 103 -7.90 11.29 -21.02
CA HIS A 103 -6.60 11.94 -20.82
C HIS A 103 -5.47 10.99 -20.39
N ALA A 104 -5.77 9.74 -20.04
CA ALA A 104 -4.74 8.74 -19.69
C ALA A 104 -4.12 8.08 -20.94
N ARG A 105 -4.74 8.27 -22.12
CA ARG A 105 -4.22 7.85 -23.42
C ARG A 105 -3.14 8.79 -24.00
N GLY A 106 -2.85 9.91 -23.33
CA GLY A 106 -1.81 10.85 -23.74
C GLY A 106 -1.08 11.41 -22.54
N ASP A 107 0.02 10.77 -22.14
CA ASP A 107 1.13 11.25 -21.28
C ASP A 107 0.82 12.05 -19.98
N ALA A 108 -0.44 12.20 -19.55
CA ALA A 108 -0.84 13.21 -18.55
C ALA A 108 -1.21 12.66 -17.17
N LEU A 109 -0.70 11.47 -16.79
CA LEU A 109 -0.84 10.90 -15.45
C LEU A 109 0.22 11.39 -14.45
N PRO A 110 1.51 11.50 -14.80
CA PRO A 110 2.51 12.04 -13.88
C PRO A 110 2.12 13.40 -13.31
N GLY A 111 2.36 13.61 -12.02
CA GLY A 111 1.98 14.81 -11.28
C GLY A 111 0.53 14.85 -10.80
N ARG A 112 -0.34 13.91 -11.22
CA ARG A 112 -1.72 13.79 -10.72
C ARG A 112 -1.77 12.94 -9.45
N PRO A 113 -2.75 13.18 -8.55
CA PRO A 113 -2.94 12.35 -7.37
C PRO A 113 -3.65 11.04 -7.73
N LEU A 114 -3.35 9.92 -7.04
CA LEU A 114 -3.95 8.61 -7.31
C LEU A 114 -5.48 8.59 -7.27
N ARG A 115 -6.10 9.47 -6.48
CA ARG A 115 -7.56 9.60 -6.40
C ARG A 115 -8.23 9.93 -7.75
N THR A 116 -7.48 10.32 -8.78
CA THR A 116 -8.02 10.52 -10.14
C THR A 116 -8.29 9.21 -10.87
N LEU A 117 -7.77 8.09 -10.39
CA LEU A 117 -7.86 6.78 -11.04
C LEU A 117 -8.81 5.83 -10.31
N VAL A 118 -8.81 5.93 -8.99
CA VAL A 118 -9.57 5.07 -8.06
C VAL A 118 -9.96 5.90 -6.83
N GLU A 119 -10.89 5.41 -6.02
CA GLU A 119 -11.15 5.97 -4.69
C GLU A 119 -10.45 5.10 -3.62
N PRO A 120 -9.15 5.31 -3.31
CA PRO A 120 -8.47 4.58 -2.27
C PRO A 120 -8.69 5.27 -0.90
N THR A 121 -7.93 4.90 0.13
CA THR A 121 -7.90 5.71 1.36
C THR A 121 -7.45 7.14 1.08
N VAL A 122 -7.80 8.08 1.97
CA VAL A 122 -7.45 9.50 1.79
C VAL A 122 -5.94 9.69 1.61
N ALA A 123 -5.12 9.02 2.43
CA ALA A 123 -3.66 9.10 2.35
C ALA A 123 -3.11 8.50 1.03
N LEU A 124 -3.60 7.33 0.64
CA LEU A 124 -3.18 6.67 -0.60
C LEU A 124 -3.62 7.50 -1.82
N GLY A 125 -4.82 8.07 -1.77
CA GLY A 125 -5.38 8.89 -2.86
C GLY A 125 -4.71 10.25 -3.02
N ALA A 126 -4.04 10.75 -1.98
CA ALA A 126 -3.27 11.98 -2.03
C ALA A 126 -1.87 11.80 -2.64
N MET A 127 -1.36 10.57 -2.76
CA MET A 127 -0.05 10.31 -3.35
C MET A 127 0.00 10.74 -4.81
N THR A 128 1.11 11.35 -5.20
CA THR A 128 1.38 11.79 -6.57
C THR A 128 1.91 10.63 -7.40
N ILE A 129 1.44 10.55 -8.64
CA ILE A 129 1.96 9.65 -9.67
C ILE A 129 3.29 10.22 -10.17
N ASP A 130 4.37 9.48 -9.98
CA ASP A 130 5.71 9.92 -10.40
C ASP A 130 5.93 9.59 -11.88
N GLU A 131 5.67 8.34 -12.24
CA GLU A 131 5.98 7.78 -13.56
C GLU A 131 4.92 6.74 -13.93
N GLN A 132 4.64 6.62 -15.23
CA GLN A 132 3.90 5.49 -15.79
C GLN A 132 4.90 4.56 -16.47
N SER A 133 5.03 3.33 -15.96
CA SER A 133 6.09 2.44 -16.39
C SER A 133 5.72 1.70 -17.69
N ARG A 134 4.49 1.16 -17.76
CA ARG A 134 3.91 0.48 -18.93
C ARG A 134 2.38 0.47 -18.87
N GLU A 135 1.74 0.60 -20.03
CA GLU A 135 0.36 0.13 -20.21
C GLU A 135 0.43 -1.34 -20.65
N ARG A 136 -0.30 -2.23 -19.98
CA ARG A 136 -0.42 -3.65 -20.38
C ARG A 136 -1.88 -4.03 -20.45
N ASP A 137 -2.36 -4.40 -21.63
CA ASP A 137 -3.69 -5.00 -21.83
C ASP A 137 -4.83 -4.24 -21.11
N GLY A 138 -4.80 -2.90 -21.17
CA GLY A 138 -5.80 -2.05 -20.51
C GLY A 138 -5.60 -1.90 -18.99
N TRP A 139 -4.36 -1.96 -18.52
CA TRP A 139 -3.96 -1.66 -17.14
C TRP A 139 -2.82 -0.65 -17.11
N PHE A 140 -2.87 0.25 -16.13
CA PHE A 140 -1.78 1.15 -15.78
C PHE A 140 -0.90 0.52 -14.71
N ASP A 141 0.41 0.57 -14.95
CA ASP A 141 1.46 0.29 -13.98
C ASP A 141 2.16 1.61 -13.65
N LEU A 142 1.91 2.10 -12.43
CA LEU A 142 2.32 3.42 -11.98
C LEU A 142 3.32 3.32 -10.86
N ARG A 143 4.33 4.17 -10.92
CA ARG A 143 5.22 4.42 -9.81
C ARG A 143 4.68 5.58 -8.99
N VAL A 144 4.64 5.38 -7.68
CA VAL A 144 4.23 6.40 -6.71
C VAL A 144 5.24 6.42 -5.56
N THR A 145 5.41 7.58 -4.95
CA THR A 145 6.26 7.73 -3.77
C THR A 145 5.42 8.16 -2.58
N PRO A 146 5.29 7.31 -1.54
CA PRO A 146 4.64 7.71 -0.31
C PRO A 146 5.56 8.64 0.50
N THR A 147 4.94 9.44 1.37
CA THR A 147 5.68 10.10 2.45
C THR A 147 5.99 9.06 3.53
N TRP A 148 7.19 9.14 4.11
CA TRP A 148 7.66 8.27 5.18
C TRP A 148 7.80 9.07 6.47
N ARG A 149 7.29 8.53 7.57
CA ARG A 149 7.36 9.15 8.91
C ARG A 149 8.04 8.23 9.89
N GLU A 150 8.69 8.83 10.88
CA GLU A 150 9.24 8.09 12.01
C GLU A 150 8.13 7.68 12.97
N PHE A 151 8.29 6.49 13.57
CA PHE A 151 7.44 5.99 14.65
C PHE A 151 8.32 5.38 15.75
#